data_AF-A0A495JJD4-F1
#
_entry.id   AF-A0A495JJD4-F1
#
_cell.length_a   1.000
_cell.length_b   1.000
_cell.length_c   1.000
_cell.angle_alpha   90.00
_cell.angle_beta   90.00
_cell.angle_gamma   90.00
#
_symmetry.space_group_name_H-M   'P 1'
#
loop_
_entity.id
_entity.type
_entity.pdbx_description
1 polymer ?
#
loop_
_entity_poly.entity_id
_entity_poly.type
_entity_poly.pdbx_seq_one_letter_code
_entity_poly.pdbx_strand_id
1 'polypeptide(L)'
;MYVVPVVATKSTGAAAALELLPGLVGIFGIGNIYAGRVGVGIALMVSYWVLFWINVALMFVFIGFVTWGLTWVAYMIVGSLLAVSGVGRHNSGMVTR
;
A
#
# COMPACT_ATOMS: atom_id res chain seq x y z
N MET A 1 -12.74 -21.91 -34.54
CA MET A 1 -12.99 -20.63 -33.85
C MET A 1 -11.99 -20.52 -32.71
N TYR A 2 -11.00 -19.64 -32.78
CA TYR A 2 -10.01 -19.49 -31.72
C TYR A 2 -10.54 -18.49 -30.68
N VAL A 3 -10.64 -18.91 -29.43
CA VAL A 3 -11.02 -18.04 -28.32
C VAL A 3 -9.75 -17.31 -27.88
N VAL A 4 -9.65 -16.01 -28.14
CA VAL A 4 -8.57 -15.20 -27.59
C VAL A 4 -8.85 -14.99 -26.11
N PRO A 5 -7.99 -15.44 -25.17
CA PRO A 5 -8.21 -15.18 -23.76
C PRO A 5 -8.05 -13.69 -23.49
N VAL A 6 -9.13 -13.03 -23.05
CA VAL A 6 -9.06 -11.65 -22.54
C VAL A 6 -8.45 -11.72 -21.14
N VAL A 7 -7.17 -11.38 -21.02
CA VAL A 7 -6.52 -11.29 -19.71
C VAL A 7 -7.05 -10.04 -18.99
N ALA A 8 -7.77 -10.23 -17.90
CA ALA A 8 -8.35 -9.15 -17.13
C ALA A 8 -7.25 -8.31 -16.44
N THR A 9 -7.17 -7.03 -16.79
CA THR A 9 -6.25 -6.07 -16.15
C THR A 9 -6.77 -5.62 -14.79
N LYS A 10 -5.84 -5.37 -13.86
CA LYS A 10 -6.16 -4.86 -12.52
C LYS A 10 -6.39 -3.35 -12.56
N SER A 11 -7.27 -2.86 -11.68
CA SER A 11 -7.64 -1.45 -11.60
C SER A 11 -6.69 -0.68 -10.67
N THR A 12 -6.10 0.38 -11.20
CA THR A 12 -5.27 1.32 -10.44
C THR A 12 -6.06 2.01 -9.32
N GLY A 13 -7.30 2.40 -9.61
CA GLY A 13 -8.18 3.04 -8.63
C GLY A 13 -8.55 2.10 -7.49
N ALA A 14 -8.81 0.81 -7.81
CA ALA A 14 -9.06 -0.20 -6.78
C ALA A 14 -7.84 -0.40 -5.87
N ALA A 15 -6.63 -0.46 -6.43
CA ALA A 15 -5.41 -0.59 -5.65
C ALA A 15 -5.17 0.61 -4.72
N ALA A 16 -5.42 1.84 -5.19
CA ALA A 16 -5.33 3.03 -4.36
C ALA A 16 -6.39 3.04 -3.24
N ALA A 17 -7.64 2.70 -3.56
CA ALA A 17 -8.72 2.63 -2.57
C ALA A 17 -8.44 1.56 -1.50
N LEU A 18 -7.87 0.42 -1.89
CA LEU A 18 -7.48 -0.66 -0.98
C LEU A 18 -6.29 -0.29 -0.08
N GLU A 19 -5.47 0.72 -0.43
CA GLU A 19 -4.49 1.29 0.51
C GLU A 19 -5.13 2.35 1.41
N LEU A 20 -5.88 3.29 0.82
CA LEU A 20 -6.34 4.48 1.54
C LEU A 20 -7.46 4.17 2.53
N LEU A 21 -8.48 3.39 2.13
CA LEU A 21 -9.63 3.14 3.00
C LEU A 21 -9.25 2.38 4.27
N PRO A 22 -8.46 1.29 4.22
CA PRO A 22 -7.97 0.63 5.43
C PRO A 22 -6.87 1.45 6.11
N GLY A 23 -6.10 2.24 5.35
CA GLY A 23 -5.07 3.14 5.90
C GLY A 23 -5.65 4.19 6.85
N LEU A 24 -6.93 4.59 6.67
CA LEU A 24 -7.61 5.54 7.56
C LEU A 24 -7.67 5.01 9.00
N VAL A 25 -7.71 3.68 9.16
CA VAL A 25 -7.70 2.99 10.46
C VAL A 25 -6.35 2.35 10.78
N GLY A 26 -5.29 2.72 10.05
CA GLY A 26 -3.93 2.24 10.29
C GLY A 26 -3.60 0.88 9.67
N ILE A 27 -4.38 0.41 8.70
CA ILE A 27 -4.11 -0.84 7.97
C ILE A 27 -3.56 -0.50 6.59
N PHE A 28 -2.25 -0.69 6.39
CA PHE A 28 -1.59 -0.43 5.10
C PHE A 28 -1.14 -1.74 4.45
N GLY A 29 -0.93 -1.72 3.13
CA GLY A 29 -0.34 -2.82 2.37
C GLY A 29 -1.33 -3.66 1.55
N ILE A 30 -2.64 -3.51 1.75
CA ILE A 30 -3.67 -4.32 1.06
C ILE A 30 -3.68 -4.01 -0.45
N GLY A 31 -3.58 -2.75 -0.86
CA GLY A 31 -3.52 -2.40 -2.27
C GLY A 31 -2.23 -2.87 -2.94
N ASN A 32 -1.11 -2.90 -2.22
CA ASN A 32 0.14 -3.51 -2.71
C ASN A 32 0.02 -5.03 -2.89
N ILE A 33 -0.67 -5.74 -1.98
CA ILE A 33 -0.99 -7.16 -2.13
C ILE A 33 -1.88 -7.37 -3.36
N TYR A 34 -2.94 -6.57 -3.52
CA TYR A 34 -3.81 -6.60 -4.69
C TYR A 34 -3.02 -6.38 -5.99
N ALA A 35 -2.04 -5.47 -5.98
CA ALA A 35 -1.16 -5.20 -7.11
C ALA A 35 -0.13 -6.32 -7.39
N GLY A 36 -0.15 -7.42 -6.65
CA GLY A 36 0.78 -8.56 -6.81
C GLY A 36 2.11 -8.38 -6.08
N ARG A 37 2.27 -7.33 -5.27
CA ARG A 37 3.49 -7.04 -4.49
C ARG A 37 3.30 -7.46 -3.03
N VAL A 38 3.08 -8.76 -2.82
CA VAL A 38 2.75 -9.31 -1.49
C VAL A 38 3.80 -8.95 -0.44
N GLY A 39 5.09 -9.11 -0.75
CA GLY A 39 6.17 -8.77 0.18
C GLY A 39 6.19 -7.30 0.59
N VAL A 40 5.90 -6.38 -0.35
CA VAL A 40 5.82 -4.94 -0.06
C VAL A 40 4.60 -4.61 0.79
N GLY A 41 3.46 -5.22 0.48
CA GLY A 41 2.25 -5.04 1.28
C GLY A 41 2.43 -5.52 2.72
N ILE A 42 2.97 -6.73 2.92
CA ILE A 42 3.26 -7.25 4.27
C ILE A 42 4.28 -6.36 4.99
N ALA A 43 5.34 -5.92 4.29
CA ALA A 43 6.34 -5.03 4.87
C ALA A 43 5.69 -3.73 5.39
N LEU A 44 4.89 -3.05 4.56
CA LEU A 44 4.16 -1.83 4.95
C LEU A 44 3.22 -2.08 6.13
N MET A 45 2.50 -3.20 6.11
CA MET A 45 1.53 -3.55 7.13
C MET A 45 2.21 -3.71 8.49
N VAL A 46 3.32 -4.45 8.55
CA VAL A 46 4.07 -4.67 9.80
C VAL A 46 4.84 -3.41 10.22
N SER A 47 5.51 -2.73 9.28
CA SER A 47 6.36 -1.59 9.58
C SER A 47 5.57 -0.39 10.10
N TYR A 48 4.33 -0.19 9.63
CA TYR A 48 3.46 0.86 10.17
C TYR A 48 3.20 0.66 11.67
N TRP A 49 2.82 -0.55 12.10
CA TRP A 49 2.53 -0.85 13.50
C TRP A 49 3.78 -0.77 14.38
N VAL A 50 4.94 -1.20 13.87
CA VAL A 50 6.21 -1.02 14.58
C VAL A 50 6.51 0.47 14.80
N LEU A 51 6.40 1.29 13.74
CA LEU A 51 6.61 2.73 13.84
C LEU A 51 5.56 3.42 14.71
N PHE A 52 4.32 2.94 14.72
CA PHE A 52 3.28 3.43 15.60
C PHE A 52 3.71 3.29 17.07
N TRP A 53 4.17 2.11 17.48
CA TRP A 53 4.65 1.90 18.86
C TRP A 53 5.89 2.74 19.20
N ILE A 54 6.80 2.94 18.24
CA ILE A 54 7.92 3.86 18.41
C ILE A 54 7.44 5.30 18.63
N ASN A 55 6.47 5.76 17.84
CA ASN A 55 5.88 7.08 17.99
C ASN A 55 5.15 7.24 19.33
N VAL A 56 4.45 6.21 19.80
CA VAL A 56 3.83 6.18 21.14
C VAL A 56 4.89 6.32 22.23
N ALA A 57 6.01 5.60 22.14
CA ALA A 57 7.13 5.75 23.07
C ALA A 57 7.76 7.16 23.00
N LEU A 58 7.79 7.79 21.82
CA LEU A 58 8.29 9.16 21.65
C LEU A 58 7.32 10.25 22.15
N MET A 59 6.06 9.93 22.45
CA MET A 59 5.11 10.91 22.99
C MET A 59 5.54 11.45 24.37
N PHE A 60 6.32 10.68 25.13
CA PHE A 60 6.92 11.16 26.40
C PHE A 60 7.88 12.35 26.21
N VAL A 61 8.36 12.58 24.98
CA VAL A 61 9.27 13.68 24.62
C VAL A 61 8.57 14.70 23.71
N PHE A 62 7.23 14.69 23.63
CA PHE A 62 6.37 15.54 22.78
C PHE A 62 6.53 15.35 21.26
N ILE A 63 7.72 14.96 20.79
CA ILE A 63 8.05 14.69 19.38
C ILE A 63 7.12 13.62 18.79
N GLY A 64 6.73 12.62 19.59
CA GLY A 64 5.81 11.56 19.18
C GLY A 64 4.48 12.03 18.60
N PHE A 65 3.96 13.18 19.04
CA PHE A 65 2.70 13.73 18.50
C PHE A 65 2.85 14.17 17.04
N VAL A 66 3.97 14.80 16.70
CA VAL A 66 4.25 15.28 15.34
C VAL A 66 4.63 14.11 14.44
N THR A 67 5.53 13.24 14.91
CA THR A 67 6.03 12.13 14.11
C THR A 67 4.97 11.05 13.87
N TRP A 68 4.00 10.90 14.77
CA TRP A 68 2.84 10.02 14.57
C TRP A 68 2.01 10.44 13.35
N GLY A 69 1.60 11.72 13.30
CA GLY A 69 0.84 12.25 12.17
C GLY A 69 1.63 12.18 10.86
N LEU A 70 2.92 12.55 10.88
CA LEU A 70 3.78 12.47 9.70
C LEU A 70 3.96 11.03 9.20
N THR A 71 4.13 10.06 10.11
CA THR A 71 4.25 8.64 9.75
C THR A 71 2.98 8.18 9.04
N TRP A 72 1.81 8.50 9.59
CA TRP A 72 0.54 8.13 8.98
C TRP A 72 0.36 8.75 7.58
N VAL A 73 0.63 10.05 7.42
CA VAL A 73 0.57 10.73 6.11
C VAL A 73 1.56 10.12 5.12
N ALA A 74 2.78 9.82 5.55
CA ALA A 74 3.78 9.19 4.70
C ALA A 74 3.31 7.83 4.17
N TYR A 75 2.69 7.00 5.01
CA TYR A 75 2.14 5.71 4.58
C TYR A 75 0.96 5.86 3.63
N MET A 76 0.08 6.83 3.86
CA MET A 76 -1.03 7.14 2.95
C MET A 76 -0.56 7.47 1.54
N ILE A 77 0.50 8.28 1.43
CA ILE A 77 1.03 8.71 0.14
C ILE A 77 1.87 7.59 -0.48
N VAL A 78 2.90 7.13 0.24
CA VAL A 78 3.88 6.18 -0.30
C VAL A 78 3.24 4.82 -0.56
N GLY A 79 2.42 4.31 0.37
CA GLY A 79 1.71 3.04 0.19
C GLY A 79 0.84 3.03 -1.06
N SER A 80 0.06 4.09 -1.27
CA SER A 80 -0.81 4.26 -2.43
C SER A 80 -0.03 4.36 -3.74
N LEU A 81 1.06 5.14 -3.78
CA LEU A 81 1.92 5.24 -4.97
C LEU A 81 2.57 3.90 -5.31
N LEU A 82 2.99 3.13 -4.30
CA LEU A 82 3.54 1.80 -4.48
C LEU A 82 2.49 0.79 -4.99
N ALA A 83 1.25 0.89 -4.53
CA ALA A 83 0.15 0.05 -5.00
C ALA A 83 -0.20 0.35 -6.46
N VAL A 84 -0.38 1.64 -6.79
CA VAL A 84 -0.65 2.12 -8.16
C VAL A 84 0.43 1.70 -9.14
N SER A 85 1.71 1.93 -8.79
CA SER A 85 2.83 1.52 -9.64
C SER A 85 2.97 0.00 -9.74
N GLY A 86 2.52 -0.75 -8.73
CA GLY A 86 2.45 -2.21 -8.77
C GLY A 86 1.46 -2.72 -9.81
N VAL A 87 0.26 -2.11 -9.89
CA VAL A 87 -0.75 -2.45 -10.91
C VAL A 87 -0.22 -2.23 -12.31
N GLY A 88 0.45 -1.10 -12.56
CA GLY A 88 1.08 -0.81 -13.85
C GLY A 88 2.05 -1.92 -14.26
N ARG A 89 2.96 -2.31 -13.36
CA ARG A 89 3.92 -3.41 -13.63
C ARG A 89 3.24 -4.75 -13.85
N HIS A 90 2.21 -5.06 -13.05
CA HIS A 90 1.45 -6.31 -13.18
C HIS A 90 0.76 -6.40 -14.55
N ASN A 91 0.07 -5.33 -14.95
CA ASN A 91 -0.64 -5.28 -16.23
C ASN A 91 0.34 -5.34 -17.42
N SER A 92 1.45 -4.59 -17.39
CA SER A 92 2.48 -4.67 -18.45
C SER A 92 3.07 -6.07 -18.57
N GLY A 93 3.32 -6.76 -17.44
CA GLY A 93 3.82 -8.13 -17.44
C GLY A 93 2.85 -9.16 -18.04
N MET A 94 1.55 -8.85 -18.10
CA MET A 94 0.54 -9.70 -18.74
C MET A 94 0.40 -9.46 -20.25
N VAL A 95 0.85 -8.30 -20.76
CA VAL A 95 0.83 -8.00 -22.21
C VAL A 95 2.04 -8.61 -22.93
N THR A 96 3.17 -8.77 -22.23
CA THR A 96 4.44 -9.23 -22.82
C THR A 96 4.63 -10.77 -22.73
N ARG A 97 3.72 -11.50 -22.07
CA ARG A 97 3.75 -12.97 -21.96
C ARG A 97 2.67 -13.59 -22.83
#